data_AF-A0A4Q1TRA8-F1
#
_entry.id   AF-A0A4Q1TRA8-F1
#
_cell.length_a   1.000
_cell.length_b   1.000
_cell.length_c   1.000
_cell.angle_alpha   90.00
_cell.angle_beta   90.00
_cell.angle_gamma   90.00
#
_symmetry.space_group_name_H-M   'P 1'
#
loop_
_entity.id
_entity.type
_entity.pdbx_description
1 polymer ?
#
loop_
_entity_poly.entity_id
_entity_poly.type
_entity_poly.pdbx_seq_one_letter_code
_entity_poly.pdbx_strand_id
1 'polypeptide(L)'
;MPSKDEIIVAMEKLAIKLSMCHKNSETALFVDRELEVLKTCDGLAFHNKLQYFFNTVPVIKLSDGISFSEAEKTLWDAVFEYKQLGNYNWIASE
;
A
#
# COMPACT_ATOMS: atom_id res chain seq x y z
N MET A 1 -12.24 6.95 -10.90
CA MET A 1 -11.29 5.87 -10.52
C MET A 1 -9.95 6.53 -10.25
N PRO A 2 -9.31 6.25 -9.12
CA PRO A 2 -7.95 6.72 -8.87
C PRO A 2 -7.02 6.13 -9.93
N SER A 3 -6.17 6.96 -10.52
CA SER A 3 -5.24 6.52 -11.56
C SER A 3 -4.11 5.70 -10.94
N LYS A 4 -3.51 4.80 -11.73
CA LYS A 4 -2.31 4.03 -11.32
C LYS A 4 -1.26 4.95 -10.69
N ASP A 5 -0.98 6.08 -11.35
CA ASP A 5 -0.05 7.10 -10.86
C ASP A 5 -0.42 7.68 -9.49
N GLU A 6 -1.70 7.91 -9.20
CA GLU A 6 -2.12 8.44 -7.89
C GLU A 6 -1.85 7.43 -6.77
N ILE A 7 -2.11 6.14 -7.04
CA ILE A 7 -1.86 5.05 -6.11
C ILE A 7 -0.34 4.89 -5.90
N ILE A 8 0.44 4.89 -6.98
CA ILE A 8 1.91 4.80 -6.93
C ILE A 8 2.48 5.96 -6.11
N VAL A 9 2.02 7.20 -6.36
CA VAL A 9 2.47 8.38 -5.62
C VAL A 9 2.11 8.30 -4.14
N ALA A 10 0.92 7.81 -3.80
CA ALA A 10 0.53 7.62 -2.40
C ALA A 10 1.38 6.54 -1.72
N MET A 11 1.65 5.42 -2.41
CA MET A 11 2.51 4.37 -1.90
C MET A 11 3.98 4.80 -1.79
N GLU A 12 4.49 5.63 -2.71
CA GLU A 12 5.81 6.24 -2.60
C GLU A 12 5.94 7.11 -1.35
N LYS A 13 4.94 7.97 -1.09
CA LYS A 13 4.93 8.79 0.12
C LYS A 13 4.96 7.92 1.38
N LEU A 14 4.20 6.82 1.39
CA LEU A 14 4.20 5.86 2.49
C LEU A 14 5.55 5.16 2.62
N ALA A 15 6.12 4.63 1.54
CA ALA A 15 7.40 3.93 1.52
C ALA A 15 8.55 4.82 2.02
N ILE A 16 8.62 6.07 1.54
CA ILE A 16 9.61 7.06 1.97
C ILE A 16 9.47 7.33 3.46
N LYS A 17 8.24 7.54 3.95
CA LYS A 17 7.99 7.84 5.36
C LYS A 17 8.37 6.66 6.25
N LEU A 18 7.98 5.44 5.88
CA LEU A 18 8.33 4.20 6.58
C LEU A 18 9.84 3.95 6.55
N SER A 19 10.51 4.22 5.44
CA SER A 19 11.97 4.08 5.33
C SER A 19 12.71 5.11 6.19
N MET A 20 12.17 6.31 6.38
CA MET A 20 12.73 7.33 7.27
C MET A 20 12.53 7.00 8.76
N CYS A 21 11.34 6.55 9.14
CA CYS A 21 11.00 6.28 10.55
C CYS A 21 11.42 4.87 11.00
N HIS A 22 11.37 3.90 10.09
CA HIS A 22 11.50 2.47 10.36
C HIS A 22 12.39 1.77 9.31
N LYS A 23 13.56 2.35 9.02
CA LYS A 23 14.48 1.92 7.94
C LYS A 23 14.81 0.41 7.89
N ASN A 24 14.85 -0.25 9.04
CA ASN A 24 15.19 -1.68 9.17
C ASN A 24 13.97 -2.57 9.49
N SER A 25 12.77 -2.02 9.38
CA SER A 25 11.55 -2.75 9.64
C SER A 25 11.16 -3.61 8.44
N GLU A 26 10.64 -4.81 8.71
CA GLU A 26 10.18 -5.70 7.67
C GLU A 26 9.04 -5.06 6.87
N THR A 27 8.22 -4.25 7.54
CA THR A 27 7.15 -3.49 6.91
C THR A 27 7.70 -2.50 5.87
N ALA A 28 8.69 -1.68 6.22
CA ALA A 28 9.26 -0.71 5.29
C ALA A 28 9.89 -1.38 4.07
N LEU A 29 10.65 -2.46 4.29
CA LEU A 29 11.28 -3.23 3.21
C LEU A 29 10.23 -3.90 2.31
N PHE A 30 9.13 -4.39 2.88
CA PHE A 30 8.05 -4.97 2.11
C PHE A 30 7.33 -3.91 1.28
N VAL A 31 6.98 -2.76 1.86
CA VAL A 31 6.31 -1.68 1.11
C VAL A 31 7.17 -1.19 -0.05
N ASP A 32 8.47 -1.01 0.17
CA ASP A 32 9.42 -0.57 -0.85
C ASP A 32 9.51 -1.57 -2.02
N ARG A 33 9.68 -2.87 -1.71
CA ARG A 33 9.69 -3.94 -2.73
C ARG A 33 8.39 -4.01 -3.52
N GLU A 34 7.26 -4.00 -2.83
CA GLU A 34 5.96 -4.12 -3.49
C GLU A 34 5.66 -2.90 -4.37
N LEU A 35 6.11 -1.70 -3.96
CA LEU A 35 6.04 -0.49 -4.76
C LEU A 35 6.86 -0.62 -6.06
N GLU A 36 8.08 -1.14 -6.01
CA GLU A 36 8.88 -1.39 -7.22
C GLU A 36 8.15 -2.35 -8.17
N VAL A 37 7.58 -3.44 -7.64
CA VAL A 37 6.82 -4.38 -8.48
C VAL A 37 5.58 -3.71 -9.05
N LEU A 38 4.85 -2.92 -8.27
CA LEU A 38 3.66 -2.21 -8.73
C LEU A 38 3.98 -1.20 -9.84
N LYS A 39 5.14 -0.53 -9.80
CA LYS A 39 5.60 0.35 -10.89
C LYS A 39 5.76 -0.41 -12.20
N THR A 40 6.24 -1.65 -12.15
CA THR A 40 6.43 -2.52 -13.32
C THR A 40 5.16 -3.23 -13.80
N CYS A 41 4.10 -3.27 -12.98
CA CYS A 41 2.86 -3.97 -13.30
C CYS A 41 1.85 -3.03 -13.96
N ASP A 42 1.07 -3.55 -14.92
CA ASP A 42 0.02 -2.78 -15.61
C ASP A 42 -1.31 -3.55 -15.67
N GLY A 43 -2.40 -2.79 -15.80
CA GLY A 43 -3.76 -3.32 -15.94
C GLY A 43 -4.13 -4.28 -14.81
N LEU A 44 -4.45 -5.52 -15.16
CA LEU A 44 -4.94 -6.54 -14.22
C LEU A 44 -3.85 -7.03 -13.24
N ALA A 45 -2.59 -7.07 -13.69
CA ALA A 45 -1.46 -7.47 -12.86
C ALA A 45 -1.23 -6.47 -11.72
N PHE A 46 -1.35 -5.17 -12.03
CA PHE A 46 -1.29 -4.10 -11.03
C PHE A 46 -2.36 -4.27 -9.96
N HIS A 47 -3.61 -4.51 -10.36
CA HIS A 47 -4.73 -4.68 -9.43
C HIS A 47 -4.56 -5.91 -8.53
N ASN A 48 -4.17 -7.07 -9.09
CA ASN A 48 -3.92 -8.27 -8.30
C ASN A 48 -2.78 -8.07 -7.30
N LYS A 49 -1.69 -7.43 -7.73
CA LYS A 49 -0.54 -7.14 -6.86
C LYS A 49 -0.91 -6.16 -5.75
N LEU A 50 -1.72 -5.15 -6.06
CA LEU A 50 -2.20 -4.17 -5.09
C LEU A 50 -3.12 -4.82 -4.05
N GLN A 51 -4.01 -5.74 -4.46
CA GLN A 51 -4.82 -6.51 -3.52
C GLN A 51 -3.97 -7.41 -2.62
N TYR A 52 -2.98 -8.08 -3.19
CA TYR A 52 -2.02 -8.88 -2.43
C TYR A 52 -1.30 -8.02 -1.38
N PHE A 53 -0.82 -6.85 -1.77
CA PHE A 53 -0.23 -5.87 -0.88
C PHE A 53 -1.16 -5.53 0.29
N PHE A 54 -2.42 -5.17 0.01
CA PHE A 54 -3.40 -4.81 1.03
C PHE A 54 -3.79 -5.93 2.00
N ASN A 55 -3.60 -7.19 1.61
CA ASN A 55 -3.86 -8.33 2.47
C ASN A 55 -2.62 -8.75 3.27
N THR A 56 -1.43 -8.49 2.73
CA THR A 56 -0.16 -8.94 3.32
C THR A 56 0.47 -7.89 4.23
N VAL A 57 0.43 -6.61 3.84
CA VAL A 57 1.07 -5.51 4.58
C VAL A 57 0.58 -5.36 6.03
N PRO A 58 -0.73 -5.59 6.39
CA PRO A 58 -1.17 -5.52 7.78
C PRO A 58 -0.62 -6.68 8.62
N VAL A 59 -0.46 -7.87 8.00
CA VAL A 59 0.08 -9.07 8.65
C VAL A 59 1.55 -8.86 8.98
N ILE A 60 2.32 -8.35 8.01
CA ILE A 60 3.73 -8.00 8.21
C ILE A 60 3.87 -6.93 9.28
N LYS A 61 3.09 -5.84 9.20
CA LYS A 61 3.08 -4.80 10.22
C LYS A 61 2.82 -5.34 11.63
N LEU A 62 1.89 -6.28 11.75
CA LEU A 62 1.55 -6.90 13.04
C LEU A 62 2.69 -7.79 13.56
N SER A 63 3.35 -8.53 12.65
CA SER A 63 4.52 -9.36 12.97
C SER A 63 5.75 -8.54 13.35
N ASP A 64 5.95 -7.43 12.66
CA ASP A 64 7.09 -6.51 12.79
C ASP A 64 6.99 -5.63 14.05
N GLY A 65 5.80 -5.55 14.66
CA GLY A 65 5.60 -4.89 15.96
C GLY A 65 5.78 -3.37 15.95
N ILE A 66 5.83 -2.75 14.77
CA ILE A 66 6.08 -1.32 14.63
C ILE A 66 4.84 -0.48 14.93
N SER A 67 5.06 0.66 15.61
CA SER A 67 4.02 1.64 15.92
C SER A 67 4.15 2.84 14.99
N PHE A 68 3.12 3.05 14.17
CA PHE A 68 3.05 4.20 13.29
C PHE A 68 2.79 5.49 14.07
N SER A 69 3.49 6.54 13.68
CA SER A 69 3.15 7.91 14.01
C SER A 69 1.83 8.33 13.35
N GLU A 70 1.23 9.41 13.84
CA GLU A 70 0.00 9.98 13.26
C GLU A 70 0.16 10.28 11.76
N ALA A 71 1.32 10.78 11.34
CA ALA A 71 1.60 11.07 9.93
C ALA A 71 1.66 9.80 9.06
N GLU A 72 2.29 8.73 9.56
CA GLU A 72 2.34 7.44 8.85
C GLU A 72 0.96 6.80 8.77
N LYS A 73 0.18 6.92 9.84
CA LYS A 73 -1.19 6.39 9.90
C LYS A 73 -2.10 7.10 8.89
N THR A 74 -1.99 8.42 8.75
CA THR A 74 -2.72 9.18 7.72
C THR A 74 -2.35 8.73 6.30
N LEU A 75 -1.06 8.51 6.02
CA LEU A 75 -0.62 8.00 4.72
C LEU A 75 -1.09 6.56 4.47
N TRP A 76 -1.07 5.74 5.52
CA TRP A 76 -1.53 4.37 5.47
C TRP A 76 -3.04 4.29 5.17
N ASP A 77 -3.86 5.04 5.91
CA ASP A 77 -5.30 5.12 5.68
C ASP A 77 -5.59 5.63 4.25
N ALA A 78 -4.90 6.68 3.79
CA ALA A 78 -5.06 7.18 2.41
C ALA A 78 -4.74 6.11 1.35
N VAL A 79 -3.73 5.26 1.57
CA VAL A 79 -3.43 4.14 0.68
C VAL A 79 -4.52 3.06 0.78
N PHE A 80 -5.02 2.78 1.98
CA PHE A 80 -6.08 1.79 2.22
C PHE A 80 -7.47 2.24 1.74
N GLU A 81 -7.74 3.53 1.58
CA GLU A 81 -8.95 4.02 0.92
C GLU A 81 -9.06 3.49 -0.52
N TYR A 82 -7.94 3.30 -1.22
CA TYR A 82 -7.92 2.68 -2.55
C TYR A 82 -8.38 1.21 -2.52
N LYS A 83 -8.13 0.48 -1.42
CA LYS A 83 -8.67 -0.88 -1.21
C LYS A 83 -10.20 -0.85 -1.17
N GLN A 84 -10.76 0.12 -0.44
CA GLN A 84 -12.22 0.25 -0.31
C GLN A 84 -12.87 0.68 -1.62
N LEU A 85 -12.26 1.60 -2.37
CA LEU A 85 -12.76 2.01 -3.69
C LEU A 85 -12.73 0.85 -4.70
N GLY A 86 -11.71 -0.01 -4.63
CA GLY A 86 -11.65 -1.25 -5.40
C GLY A 86 -12.77 -2.23 -5.04
N ASN A 87 -13.07 -2.37 -3.75
CA ASN A 87 -14.18 -3.20 -3.26
C ASN A 87 -15.56 -2.65 -3.63
N TYR A 88 -15.77 -1.34 -3.54
CA TYR A 88 -17.05 -0.70 -3.90
C TYR A 88 -17.38 -0.86 -5.39
N ASN A 89 -16.39 -0.72 -6.27
CA ASN A 89 -16.58 -0.98 -7.70
C ASN A 89 -16.84 -2.45 -8.02
N TRP A 90 -16.42 -3.37 -7.15
CA TRP A 90 -16.63 -4.80 -7.32
C TRP A 90 -18.05 -5.22 -6.92
N ILE A 91 -18.56 -4.68 -5.81
CA ILE A 91 -19.93 -4.96 -5.34
C ILE A 91 -20.97 -4.27 -6.24
N ALA A 92 -20.64 -3.12 -6.82
CA ALA A 92 -21.55 -2.38 -7.71
C ALA A 92 -21.68 -2.96 -9.13
N SER A 93 -21.09 -4.12 -9.42
CA SER A 93 -21.23 -4.82 -10.71
C SER A 93 -22.16 -6.05 -10.65
N GLU A 94 -23.00 -6.18 -9.62
CA GLU A 94 -24.13 -7.15 -9.60
C GLU A 94 -25.43 -6.55 -10.14
#